data_AF-A0A449A322-F1
#
_entry.id   AF-A0A449A322-F1
#
_cell.length_a   1.000
_cell.length_b   1.000
_cell.length_c   1.000
_cell.angle_alpha   90.00
_cell.angle_beta   90.00
_cell.angle_gamma   90.00
#
_symmetry.space_group_name_H-M   'P 1'
#
loop_
_entity.id
_entity.type
_entity.pdbx_description
1 polymer ?
#
loop_
_entity_poly.entity_id
_entity_poly.type
_entity_poly.pdbx_seq_one_letter_code
_entity_poly.pdbx_strand_id
1 'polypeptide(L)'
;MIETNILDLSAEKANEIYRQQRKIEEGFRVLKSSLEIGPIFVHKEEHILTHVFLCFLSLVVLKYSIFKLKKLYETNGEIQKISINKFIDGLKLITVTQKIVNDEVVS
;
A
#
# COMPACT_ATOMS: atom_id res chain seq x y z
N MET A 1 -4.16 -11.38 21.89
CA MET A 1 -5.09 -12.52 22.03
C MET A 1 -5.89 -12.59 20.74
N ILE A 2 -5.96 -13.74 20.08
CA ILE A 2 -6.81 -13.93 18.89
C ILE A 2 -8.10 -14.56 19.40
N GLU A 3 -9.24 -13.93 19.11
CA GLU A 3 -10.56 -14.44 19.45
C GLU A 3 -11.26 -14.93 18.17
N THR A 4 -11.93 -16.08 18.25
CA THR A 4 -12.66 -16.66 17.11
C THR A 4 -13.89 -17.41 17.60
N ASN A 5 -14.93 -17.42 16.78
CA ASN A 5 -16.14 -18.21 16.99
C ASN A 5 -16.07 -19.60 16.31
N ILE A 6 -14.96 -19.94 15.67
CA ILE A 6 -14.75 -21.25 15.03
C ILE A 6 -14.21 -22.22 16.08
N LEU A 7 -15.03 -23.21 16.45
CA LEU A 7 -14.77 -24.11 17.58
C LEU A 7 -13.64 -25.12 17.30
N ASP A 8 -13.55 -25.66 16.08
CA ASP A 8 -12.56 -26.68 15.68
C ASP A 8 -11.33 -26.08 14.97
N LEU A 9 -10.84 -24.94 15.47
CA LEU A 9 -9.70 -24.25 14.87
C LEU A 9 -8.42 -24.47 15.69
N SER A 10 -7.38 -25.04 15.06
CA SER A 10 -6.06 -25.10 15.68
C SER A 10 -5.45 -23.70 15.82
N ALA A 11 -4.63 -23.50 16.85
CA ALA A 11 -3.95 -22.22 17.08
C ALA A 11 -3.09 -21.77 15.88
N GLU A 12 -2.46 -22.71 15.18
CA GLU A 12 -1.70 -22.43 13.95
C GLU A 12 -2.60 -21.89 12.85
N LYS A 13 -3.75 -22.54 12.62
CA LYS A 13 -4.69 -22.13 11.58
C LYS A 13 -5.37 -20.80 11.91
N ALA A 14 -5.66 -20.55 13.19
CA ALA A 14 -6.14 -19.26 13.67
C ALA A 14 -5.14 -18.13 13.37
N ASN A 15 -3.86 -18.36 13.65
CA ASN A 15 -2.79 -17.40 13.33
C ASN A 15 -2.66 -17.17 11.82
N GLU A 16 -2.80 -18.20 11.00
CA GLU A 16 -2.74 -18.08 9.54
C GLU A 16 -3.87 -17.20 9.00
N ILE A 17 -5.11 -17.45 9.41
CA ILE A 17 -6.28 -16.65 9.02
C ILE A 17 -6.09 -15.19 9.46
N TYR A 18 -5.70 -14.99 10.72
CA TYR A 18 -5.46 -13.65 11.26
C TYR A 18 -4.35 -12.92 10.49
N ARG A 19 -3.30 -13.64 10.06
CA ARG A 19 -2.23 -13.08 9.22
C ARG A 19 -2.77 -12.62 7.85
N GLN A 20 -3.72 -13.34 7.26
CA GLN A 20 -4.36 -12.92 6.01
C GLN A 20 -5.20 -11.67 6.22
N GLN A 21 -6.02 -11.63 7.28
CA GLN A 21 -6.80 -10.46 7.65
C GLN A 21 -5.92 -9.22 7.85
N ARG A 22 -4.81 -9.37 8.58
CA ARG A 22 -3.84 -8.30 8.80
C ARG A 22 -3.29 -7.73 7.49
N LYS A 23 -3.02 -8.56 6.47
CA LYS A 23 -2.58 -8.07 5.15
C LYS A 23 -3.64 -7.21 4.45
N ILE A 24 -4.92 -7.50 4.67
CA ILE A 24 -6.05 -6.72 4.16
C ILE A 24 -6.11 -5.38 4.90
N GLU A 25 -6.04 -5.39 6.23
CA GLU A 25 -6.02 -4.18 7.07
C GLU A 25 -4.85 -3.26 6.74
N GLU A 26 -3.67 -3.80 6.47
CA GLU A 26 -2.52 -3.04 5.99
C GLU A 26 -2.83 -2.36 4.64
N GLY A 27 -3.54 -3.04 3.73
CA GLY A 27 -4.02 -2.44 2.48
C GLY A 27 -4.97 -1.27 2.71
N PHE A 28 -5.95 -1.43 3.60
CA PHE A 28 -6.86 -0.34 3.97
C PHE A 28 -6.14 0.83 4.63
N ARG A 29 -5.10 0.57 5.43
CA ARG A 29 -4.28 1.63 6.03
C ARG A 29 -3.59 2.47 4.95
N VAL A 30 -3.03 1.84 3.92
CA VAL A 30 -2.37 2.53 2.79
C VAL A 30 -3.38 3.32 1.98
N LEU A 31 -4.58 2.76 1.72
CA LEU A 31 -5.66 3.47 1.02
C LEU A 31 -6.07 4.75 1.75
N LYS A 32 -6.17 4.69 3.08
CA LYS A 32 -6.57 5.83 3.91
C LYS A 32 -5.46 6.87 4.06
N SER A 33 -4.21 6.45 4.21
CA SER A 33 -3.11 7.38 4.53
C SER A 33 -2.37 7.90 3.29
N SER A 34 -2.01 7.02 2.36
CA SER A 34 -1.10 7.35 1.25
C SER A 34 -1.83 7.63 -0.05
N LEU A 35 -3.01 7.05 -0.22
CA LEU A 35 -3.83 7.18 -1.43
C LEU A 35 -5.12 7.98 -1.16
N GLU A 36 -5.26 8.52 0.06
CA GLU A 36 -6.31 9.47 0.46
C GLU A 36 -7.70 9.11 -0.07
N ILE A 37 -8.15 7.89 0.20
CA ILE A 37 -9.51 7.43 -0.17
C ILE A 37 -10.62 8.25 0.52
N GLY A 38 -10.29 9.15 1.46
CA GLY A 38 -11.22 10.14 2.01
C GLY A 38 -10.52 11.41 2.51
N PRO A 39 -11.25 12.53 2.70
CA PRO A 39 -12.69 12.71 2.45
C PRO A 39 -12.98 12.96 0.97
N ILE A 40 -14.07 12.37 0.48
CA ILE A 40 -14.50 12.49 -0.92
C ILE A 40 -15.50 13.65 -1.01
N PHE A 41 -15.03 14.85 -1.38
CA PHE A 41 -15.87 16.06 -1.47
C PHE A 41 -16.65 16.19 -2.79
N VAL A 42 -16.79 15.10 -3.55
CA VAL A 42 -17.56 15.07 -4.81
C VAL A 42 -19.00 14.60 -4.56
N HIS A 43 -19.95 15.34 -5.15
CA HIS A 43 -21.39 15.17 -4.89
C HIS A 43 -22.07 14.13 -5.79
N LYS A 44 -21.44 13.73 -6.90
CA LYS A 44 -21.98 12.72 -7.82
C LYS A 44 -21.41 11.35 -7.52
N GLU A 45 -22.28 10.35 -7.44
CA GLU A 45 -21.94 8.95 -7.21
C GLU A 45 -20.86 8.41 -8.18
N GLU A 46 -20.95 8.77 -9.46
CA GLU A 46 -19.97 8.37 -10.48
C GLU A 46 -18.53 8.84 -10.17
N HIS A 47 -18.38 10.05 -9.64
CA HIS A 47 -17.07 10.57 -9.26
C HIS A 47 -16.54 9.91 -7.98
N ILE A 48 -17.42 9.56 -7.04
CA ILE A 48 -17.06 8.79 -5.85
C ILE A 48 -16.51 7.42 -6.26
N LEU A 49 -17.23 6.71 -7.14
CA LEU A 49 -16.82 5.39 -7.65
C LEU A 49 -15.49 5.47 -8.40
N THR A 50 -15.32 6.50 -9.24
CA THR A 50 -14.08 6.72 -9.98
C THR A 50 -12.89 6.98 -9.04
N HIS A 51 -13.07 7.81 -8.01
CA HIS A 51 -12.02 8.07 -7.01
C HIS A 51 -11.61 6.78 -6.29
N VAL A 52 -12.60 6.04 -5.78
CA VAL A 52 -12.37 4.76 -5.09
C VAL A 52 -11.65 3.77 -6.00
N PHE A 53 -12.06 3.69 -7.27
CA PHE A 53 -11.41 2.83 -8.26
C PHE A 53 -9.95 3.24 -8.51
N LEU A 54 -9.67 4.53 -8.68
CA LEU A 54 -8.30 5.03 -8.88
C LEU A 54 -7.41 4.79 -7.66
N CYS A 55 -7.92 5.02 -6.45
CA CYS A 55 -7.20 4.68 -5.22
C CYS A 55 -6.91 3.17 -5.15
N PHE A 56 -7.89 2.32 -5.47
CA PHE A 56 -7.70 0.88 -5.47
C PHE A 56 -6.69 0.43 -6.53
N LEU A 57 -6.80 0.95 -7.76
CA LEU A 57 -5.86 0.67 -8.84
C LEU A 57 -4.43 1.05 -8.45
N SER A 58 -4.26 2.23 -7.85
CA SER A 58 -2.96 2.70 -7.34
C SER A 58 -2.38 1.76 -6.30
N LEU A 59 -3.20 1.22 -5.39
CA LEU A 59 -2.77 0.21 -4.42
C LEU A 59 -2.28 -1.07 -5.10
N VAL A 60 -2.99 -1.55 -6.13
CA VAL A 60 -2.59 -2.75 -6.89
C VAL A 60 -1.24 -2.54 -7.56
N VAL A 61 -1.05 -1.42 -8.24
CA VAL A 61 0.21 -1.05 -8.91
C VAL A 61 1.36 -0.97 -7.90
N LEU A 62 1.13 -0.33 -6.75
CA LEU A 62 2.11 -0.22 -5.67
C LEU A 62 2.53 -1.60 -5.14
N LYS A 63 1.57 -2.48 -4.84
CA LYS A 63 1.85 -3.84 -4.36
C LYS A 63 2.60 -4.66 -5.40
N TYR A 64 2.21 -4.57 -6.67
CA TYR A 64 2.87 -5.28 -7.76
C TYR A 64 4.32 -4.82 -7.98
N SER A 65 4.56 -3.52 -7.91
CA SER A 65 5.90 -2.93 -8.02
C SER A 65 6.83 -3.45 -6.93
N ILE A 66 6.36 -3.48 -5.68
CA ILE A 66 7.12 -4.03 -4.55
C ILE A 66 7.36 -5.53 -4.71
N PHE A 67 6.37 -6.28 -5.19
CA PHE A 67 6.52 -7.71 -5.46
C PHE A 67 7.62 -7.96 -6.50
N LYS A 68 7.60 -7.24 -7.63
CA LYS A 68 8.64 -7.33 -8.66
C LYS A 68 10.01 -6.96 -8.12
N LEU A 69 10.10 -5.89 -7.35
CA LEU A 69 11.35 -5.43 -6.77
C LEU A 69 11.94 -6.45 -5.79
N LYS A 70 11.12 -7.04 -4.91
CA LYS A 70 11.55 -8.12 -4.02
C LYS A 70 12.11 -9.32 -4.79
N LYS A 71 11.41 -9.74 -5.85
CA LYS A 71 11.87 -10.84 -6.71
C LYS A 71 13.23 -10.54 -7.37
N LEU A 72 13.48 -9.30 -7.77
CA LEU A 72 14.77 -8.88 -8.33
C LEU A 72 15.89 -8.97 -7.28
N TYR A 73 15.65 -8.45 -6.06
CA TYR A 73 16.64 -8.54 -4.97
C TYR A 73 16.93 -9.98 -4.56
N GLU A 74 15.90 -10.83 -4.46
CA GLU A 74 16.06 -12.27 -4.19
C GLU A 74 16.92 -12.96 -5.25
N THR A 75 16.76 -12.60 -6.53
CA THR A 75 17.56 -13.15 -7.63
C THR A 75 19.02 -12.70 -7.58
N ASN A 76 19.27 -11.49 -7.06
CA ASN A 76 20.61 -10.92 -6.95
C ASN A 76 21.34 -11.28 -5.64
N GLY A 77 20.74 -12.11 -4.78
CA GLY A 77 21.34 -12.54 -3.51
C GLY A 77 21.28 -11.50 -2.39
N GLU A 78 20.54 -10.41 -2.56
CA GLU A 78 20.36 -9.37 -1.54
C GLU A 78 19.00 -9.54 -0.84
N ILE A 79 18.98 -9.65 0.48
CA ILE A 79 17.73 -9.66 1.25
C ILE A 79 17.42 -8.25 1.73
N GLN A 80 16.79 -7.44 0.87
CA GLN A 80 16.25 -6.15 1.31
C GLN A 80 14.82 -6.29 1.85
N LYS A 81 14.63 -5.88 3.11
CA LYS A 81 13.30 -5.73 3.72
C LYS A 81 12.63 -4.44 3.22
N ILE A 82 12.00 -4.54 2.05
CA ILE A 82 11.23 -3.43 1.45
C ILE A 82 9.82 -3.44 2.02
N SER A 83 9.47 -2.35 2.73
CA SER A 83 8.11 -2.05 3.16
C SER A 83 7.44 -1.09 2.18
N ILE A 84 6.10 -1.07 2.17
CA ILE A 84 5.32 -0.11 1.37
C ILE A 84 5.74 1.33 1.69
N ASN A 85 5.91 1.69 2.96
CA ASN A 85 6.25 3.06 3.35
C ASN A 85 7.61 3.47 2.78
N LYS A 86 8.64 2.62 2.88
CA LYS A 86 9.96 2.92 2.29
C LYS A 86 9.90 3.13 0.78
N PHE A 87 9.07 2.36 0.10
CA PHE A 87 8.88 2.51 -1.35
C PHE A 87 8.18 3.84 -1.67
N ILE A 88 7.13 4.19 -0.93
CA ILE A 88 6.44 5.49 -1.06
C ILE A 88 7.40 6.65 -0.77
N ASP A 89 8.19 6.56 0.29
CA ASP A 89 9.17 7.59 0.66
C ASP A 89 10.22 7.77 -0.44
N GLY A 90 10.69 6.66 -1.03
CA GLY A 90 11.57 6.68 -2.20
C GLY A 90 10.94 7.38 -3.42
N LEU A 91 9.65 7.11 -3.70
CA LEU A 91 8.93 7.81 -4.77
C LEU A 91 8.82 9.32 -4.50
N LYS A 92 8.50 9.71 -3.26
CA LYS A 92 8.41 11.13 -2.87
C LYS A 92 9.75 11.86 -3.05
N LEU A 93 10.88 11.22 -2.71
CA LEU A 93 12.22 11.78 -2.92
C LEU A 93 12.53 12.04 -4.40
N ILE A 94 12.14 11.12 -5.28
CA ILE A 94 12.33 11.27 -6.73
C ILE A 94 11.55 12.49 -7.25
N THR A 95 10.28 12.64 -6.83
CA THR A 95 9.43 13.78 -7.22
C THR A 95 10.03 15.12 -6.76
N VAL A 96 10.58 15.20 -5.55
CA VAL A 96 11.24 16.43 -5.05
C VAL A 96 12.48 16.77 -5.87
N THR A 97 13.27 15.77 -6.24
CA THR A 97 14.51 15.97 -7.00
C THR A 97 14.25 16.53 -8.39
N GLN A 98 13.19 16.08 -9.08
CA GLN A 98 12.80 16.65 -10.38
C GLN A 98 12.37 18.12 -10.30
N LYS A 99 11.79 18.57 -9.18
CA LYS A 99 11.38 19.97 -9.00
C LYS A 99 12.58 20.93 -8.89
N ILE A 100 13.71 20.45 -8.38
CA ILE A 100 14.94 21.24 -8.21
C ILE A 100 15.73 21.32 -9.53
N VAL A 101 15.61 20.31 -10.40
CA VAL A 101 16.31 20.25 -11.69
C VAL A 101 15.64 21.13 -12.77
N ASN A 102 14.42 21.63 -12.51
CA ASN A 102 13.72 22.63 -13.35
C ASN A 102 13.82 24.07 -12.79
N ASP A 103 14.89 24.36 -12.02
CA ASP A 103 15.52 25.68 -11.80
C ASP A 103 14.69 26.90 -11.33
N GLU A 104 13.54 26.74 -10.66
CA GLU A 104 13.03 27.77 -9.74
C GLU A 104 12.49 27.17 -8.43
N VAL A 105 13.09 27.59 -7.31
CA VAL A 105 12.57 27.32 -5.97
C VAL A 105 11.39 28.25 -5.72
N VAL A 106 10.18 27.79 -6.06
CA VAL A 106 8.97 28.52 -5.66
C VAL A 106 8.61 28.11 -4.24
N SER A 107 8.66 29.11 -3.36
CA SER A 107 8.34 29.09 -1.92
C SER A 107 6.95 28.54 -1.58
#